data_AF-A0A4Q5NVK9-F1
#
_entry.id   AF-A0A4Q5NVK9-F1
#
_cell.length_a   1.000
_cell.length_b   1.000
_cell.length_c   1.000
_cell.angle_alpha   90.00
_cell.angle_beta   90.00
_cell.angle_gamma   90.00
#
_symmetry.space_group_name_H-M   'P 1'
#
loop_
_entity.id
_entity.type
_entity.pdbx_description
1 polymer ?
#
loop_
_entity_poly.entity_id
_entity_poly.type
_entity_poly.pdbx_seq_one_letter_code
_entity_poly.pdbx_strand_id
1 'polypeptide(L)'
;MKRSFLFLPVLCSVLALGTLAHAQPDPDAAPKGVNPPVQEPGGAAWQRMTGAQRRDAMQTMTEQTLRGAMAFLGLEPTVQSVIVASVKEREKTLADVREKHRIVALGLMGKKDDAEMQIALDNLRFAQDDAAETRTKQIEELDKKIDFSHKPRLKAFLSLAGIISDDSAAVGGVLGNLMNAFTNLGMGDTPIALPPLQPPAAEPAAPVAPAVAEPPVAAG
;
A
#
# COMPACT_ATOMS: atom_id res chain seq x y z
N MET A 1 -8.59 40.71 35.27
CA MET A 1 -9.97 40.48 34.79
C MET A 1 -10.34 39.03 35.12
N LYS A 2 -11.29 38.83 36.04
CA LYS A 2 -11.75 37.51 36.51
C LYS A 2 -12.81 36.99 35.55
N ARG A 3 -12.62 35.79 34.98
CA ARG A 3 -13.64 35.09 34.21
C ARG A 3 -14.05 33.83 34.97
N SER A 4 -15.21 33.92 35.59
CA SER A 4 -15.94 32.81 36.21
C SER A 4 -16.41 31.84 35.13
N PHE A 5 -16.10 30.55 35.27
CA PHE A 5 -16.75 29.49 34.52
C PHE A 5 -17.76 28.78 35.43
N LEU A 6 -19.02 28.87 35.01
CA LEU A 6 -20.20 28.26 35.62
C LEU A 6 -20.20 26.75 35.39
N PHE A 7 -20.37 26.01 36.50
CA PHE A 7 -20.75 24.61 36.56
C PHE A 7 -22.16 24.43 35.97
N LEU A 8 -22.34 23.40 35.13
CA LEU A 8 -23.64 22.94 34.68
C LEU A 8 -23.73 21.41 34.91
N PRO A 9 -24.61 20.92 35.79
CA PRO A 9 -24.86 19.49 35.93
C PRO A 9 -25.91 19.06 34.89
N VAL A 10 -25.54 18.17 33.98
CA VAL A 10 -26.49 17.53 33.06
C VAL A 10 -27.08 16.29 33.74
N LEU A 11 -28.41 16.31 33.80
CA LEU A 11 -29.35 15.41 34.44
C LEU A 11 -29.30 13.99 33.85
N CYS A 12 -29.29 12.98 34.72
CA CYS A 12 -29.55 11.58 34.39
C CYS A 12 -31.02 11.39 33.97
N SER A 13 -31.25 10.85 32.78
CA SER A 13 -32.53 10.24 32.40
C SER A 13 -32.29 8.79 32.01
N VAL A 14 -32.63 7.87 32.92
CA VAL A 14 -32.70 6.43 32.66
C VAL A 14 -34.08 6.14 32.08
N LEU A 15 -34.16 5.93 30.77
CA LEU A 15 -35.35 5.38 30.12
C LEU A 15 -35.18 3.85 30.01
N ALA A 16 -35.93 3.13 30.84
CA ALA A 16 -36.11 1.70 30.74
C ALA A 16 -36.95 1.37 29.51
N LEU A 17 -36.33 0.79 28.48
CA LEU A 17 -37.02 0.13 27.37
C LEU A 17 -36.95 -1.37 27.60
N GLY A 18 -38.12 -1.98 27.82
CA GLY A 18 -38.29 -3.41 27.95
C GLY A 18 -37.92 -4.15 26.68
N THR A 19 -37.01 -5.12 26.79
CA THR A 19 -36.66 -6.03 25.71
C THR A 19 -37.71 -7.12 25.59
N LEU A 20 -38.44 -7.12 24.47
CA LEU A 20 -39.16 -8.31 23.99
C LEU A 20 -38.13 -9.34 23.55
N ALA A 21 -37.99 -10.42 24.32
CA ALA A 21 -37.19 -11.58 23.96
C ALA A 21 -37.83 -12.30 22.77
N HIS A 22 -37.36 -12.00 21.55
CA HIS A 22 -37.52 -12.92 20.43
C HIS A 22 -36.46 -14.01 20.59
N ALA A 23 -36.91 -15.24 20.81
CA ALA A 23 -36.05 -16.42 20.67
C ALA A 23 -35.47 -16.40 19.26
N GLN A 24 -34.17 -16.13 19.13
CA GLN A 24 -33.48 -16.30 17.86
C GLN A 24 -33.41 -17.80 17.55
N PRO A 25 -33.73 -18.22 16.32
CA PRO A 25 -33.51 -19.60 15.92
C PRO A 25 -32.02 -19.93 16.04
N ASP A 26 -31.74 -21.10 16.59
CA ASP A 26 -30.40 -21.64 16.79
C ASP A 26 -29.58 -21.56 15.47
N PRO A 27 -28.51 -20.74 15.42
CA PRO A 27 -27.71 -20.59 14.21
C PRO A 27 -26.98 -21.88 13.81
N ASP A 28 -26.93 -22.90 14.67
CA ASP A 28 -26.33 -24.20 14.37
C ASP A 28 -27.27 -25.19 13.65
N ALA A 29 -28.53 -24.81 13.39
CA ALA A 29 -29.50 -25.67 12.72
C ALA A 29 -29.45 -25.63 11.18
N ALA A 30 -28.55 -24.86 10.57
CA ALA A 30 -28.38 -24.86 9.11
C ALA A 30 -27.66 -26.14 8.65
N PRO A 31 -28.13 -26.83 7.59
CA PRO A 31 -27.42 -27.96 7.02
C PRO A 31 -26.02 -27.51 6.59
N LYS A 32 -24.99 -28.11 7.19
CA LYS A 32 -23.57 -27.83 6.89
C LYS A 32 -23.30 -28.22 5.44
N GLY A 33 -23.50 -27.26 4.53
CA GLY A 33 -23.01 -27.35 3.16
C GLY A 33 -21.51 -27.55 3.18
N VAL A 34 -21.00 -28.21 2.14
CA VAL A 34 -19.55 -28.44 1.94
C VAL A 34 -18.83 -27.10 2.12
N ASN A 35 -18.13 -26.94 3.24
CA ASN A 35 -17.31 -25.76 3.46
C ASN A 35 -16.31 -25.68 2.30
N PRO A 36 -16.20 -24.54 1.58
CA PRO A 36 -15.11 -24.36 0.64
C PRO A 36 -13.77 -24.58 1.39
N PRO A 37 -12.74 -25.11 0.73
CA PRO A 37 -11.47 -25.37 1.38
C PRO A 37 -10.99 -24.11 2.09
N VAL A 38 -10.65 -24.26 3.37
CA VAL A 38 -10.08 -23.20 4.20
C VAL A 38 -8.92 -22.58 3.42
N GLN A 39 -9.08 -21.34 2.97
CA GLN A 39 -7.99 -20.56 2.42
C GLN A 39 -6.95 -20.42 3.53
N GLU A 40 -5.75 -20.99 3.31
CA GLU A 40 -4.64 -20.83 4.25
C GLU A 40 -4.46 -19.33 4.56
N PRO A 41 -4.23 -18.96 5.83
CA PRO A 41 -4.02 -17.57 6.19
C PRO A 41 -2.89 -17.01 5.33
N GLY A 42 -3.16 -15.89 4.63
CA GLY A 42 -2.33 -15.36 3.53
C GLY A 42 -0.86 -15.09 3.84
N GLY A 43 -0.41 -15.25 5.08
CA GLY A 43 1.00 -15.20 5.48
C GLY A 43 1.87 -16.34 4.91
N ALA A 44 1.34 -17.56 4.75
CA ALA A 44 2.12 -18.70 4.26
C ALA A 44 2.52 -18.56 2.78
N ALA A 45 1.63 -18.00 1.96
CA ALA A 45 1.90 -17.72 0.55
C ALA A 45 2.94 -16.59 0.39
N TRP A 46 2.86 -15.56 1.24
CA TRP A 46 3.77 -14.42 1.25
C TRP A 46 5.22 -14.80 1.54
N GLN A 47 5.44 -15.74 2.46
CA GLN A 47 6.77 -16.21 2.85
C GLN A 47 7.48 -17.01 1.74
N ARG A 48 6.71 -17.63 0.84
CA ARG A 48 7.23 -18.45 -0.27
C ARG A 48 7.53 -17.63 -1.54
N MET A 49 7.10 -16.38 -1.62
CA MET A 49 7.33 -15.51 -2.78
C MET A 49 8.78 -15.01 -2.84
N THR A 50 9.34 -14.95 -4.05
CA THR A 50 10.65 -14.31 -4.28
C THR A 50 10.58 -12.81 -3.95
N GLY A 51 11.74 -12.15 -3.80
CA GLY A 51 11.78 -10.70 -3.58
C GLY A 51 11.11 -9.90 -4.70
N ALA A 52 11.27 -10.34 -5.96
CA ALA A 52 10.60 -9.71 -7.11
C ALA A 52 9.09 -9.90 -7.05
N GLN A 53 8.61 -11.13 -6.83
CA GLN A 53 7.18 -11.43 -6.72
C GLN A 53 6.51 -10.65 -5.58
N ARG A 54 7.18 -10.50 -4.44
CA ARG A 54 6.69 -9.69 -3.31
C ARG A 54 6.55 -8.23 -3.69
N ARG A 55 7.51 -7.66 -4.42
CA ARG A 55 7.42 -6.26 -4.89
C ARG A 55 6.24 -6.08 -5.84
N ASP A 56 6.06 -6.98 -6.79
CA ASP A 56 4.95 -6.92 -7.74
C ASP A 56 3.61 -7.05 -7.01
N ALA A 57 3.50 -7.99 -6.06
CA ALA A 57 2.32 -8.14 -5.22
C ALA A 57 2.00 -6.87 -4.42
N MET A 58 3.01 -6.22 -3.80
CA MET A 58 2.81 -4.95 -3.10
C MET A 58 2.35 -3.84 -4.06
N GLN A 59 2.91 -3.77 -5.26
CA GLN A 59 2.50 -2.78 -6.25
C GLN A 59 1.04 -2.97 -6.66
N THR A 60 0.61 -4.21 -6.91
CA THR A 60 -0.79 -4.54 -7.21
C THR A 60 -1.72 -4.17 -6.05
N MET A 61 -1.37 -4.53 -4.82
CA MET A 61 -2.15 -4.16 -3.63
C MET A 61 -2.24 -2.64 -3.45
N THR A 62 -1.12 -1.93 -3.65
CA THR A 62 -1.07 -0.47 -3.57
C THR A 62 -1.99 0.15 -4.63
N GLU A 63 -1.91 -0.31 -5.88
CA GLU A 63 -2.76 0.18 -6.96
C GLU A 63 -4.24 -0.05 -6.68
N GLN A 64 -4.62 -1.27 -6.28
CA GLN A 64 -6.01 -1.61 -6.00
C GLN A 64 -6.56 -0.81 -4.81
N THR A 65 -5.79 -0.69 -3.74
CA THR A 65 -6.16 0.09 -2.55
C THR A 65 -6.33 1.56 -2.90
N LEU A 66 -5.38 2.12 -3.66
CA LEU A 66 -5.42 3.51 -4.09
C LEU A 66 -6.63 3.77 -5.00
N ARG A 67 -6.91 2.87 -5.96
CA ARG A 67 -8.10 2.97 -6.81
C ARG A 67 -9.39 2.87 -6.03
N GLY A 68 -9.49 1.95 -5.07
CA GLY A 68 -10.67 1.82 -4.19
C GLY A 68 -10.91 3.08 -3.37
N ALA A 69 -9.85 3.63 -2.76
CA ALA A 69 -9.90 4.88 -2.02
C ALA A 69 -10.35 6.07 -2.89
N MET A 70 -9.80 6.18 -4.09
CA MET A 70 -10.15 7.25 -5.02
C MET A 70 -11.57 7.10 -5.58
N ALA A 71 -12.03 5.87 -5.84
CA ALA A 71 -13.39 5.58 -6.27
C ALA A 71 -14.40 5.93 -5.17
N PHE A 72 -14.09 5.63 -3.91
CA PHE A 72 -14.91 6.03 -2.76
C PHE A 72 -15.07 7.56 -2.66
N LEU A 73 -14.03 8.31 -3.01
CA LEU A 73 -14.06 9.77 -3.07
C LEU A 73 -14.74 10.34 -4.33
N GLY A 74 -15.23 9.48 -5.23
CA GLY A 74 -15.88 9.88 -6.47
C GLY A 74 -14.91 10.48 -7.49
N LEU A 75 -13.63 10.11 -7.46
CA LEU A 75 -12.65 10.59 -8.44
C LEU A 75 -12.83 9.88 -9.78
N GLU A 76 -12.75 10.65 -10.87
CA GLU A 76 -12.85 10.14 -12.24
C GLU A 76 -11.76 9.10 -12.57
N PRO A 77 -12.06 8.02 -13.33
CA PRO A 77 -11.09 6.97 -13.66
C PRO A 77 -9.81 7.46 -14.36
N THR A 78 -9.90 8.56 -15.11
CA THR A 78 -8.75 9.21 -15.75
C THR A 78 -7.82 9.82 -14.72
N VAL A 79 -8.37 10.58 -13.75
CA VAL A 79 -7.61 11.17 -12.63
C VAL A 79 -6.98 10.06 -11.79
N GLN A 80 -7.74 8.99 -11.49
CA GLN A 80 -7.23 7.82 -10.78
C GLN A 80 -5.99 7.23 -11.47
N SER A 81 -6.02 7.09 -12.79
CA SER A 81 -4.94 6.49 -13.55
C SER A 81 -3.68 7.37 -13.58
N VAL A 82 -3.84 8.70 -13.64
CA VAL A 82 -2.72 9.64 -13.54
C VAL A 82 -2.06 9.56 -12.16
N ILE A 83 -2.85 9.48 -11.10
CA ILE A 83 -2.33 9.36 -9.72
C ILE A 83 -1.60 8.02 -9.54
N VAL A 84 -2.19 6.91 -10.00
CA VAL A 84 -1.54 5.58 -9.96
C VAL A 84 -0.21 5.59 -10.71
N ALA A 85 -0.17 6.19 -11.90
CA ALA A 85 1.07 6.28 -12.68
C ALA A 85 2.14 7.11 -11.95
N SER A 86 1.75 8.23 -11.34
CA SER A 86 2.66 9.06 -10.53
C SER A 86 3.21 8.30 -9.32
N VAL A 87 2.35 7.55 -8.61
CA VAL A 87 2.79 6.71 -7.48
C VAL A 87 3.75 5.61 -7.94
N LYS A 88 3.45 4.91 -9.04
CA LYS A 88 4.34 3.88 -9.59
C LYS A 88 5.72 4.45 -9.95
N GLU A 89 5.77 5.64 -10.53
CA GLU A 89 7.04 6.28 -10.87
C GLU A 89 7.83 6.69 -9.62
N ARG A 90 7.15 7.24 -8.62
CA ARG A 90 7.76 7.55 -7.31
C ARG A 90 8.26 6.30 -6.59
N GLU A 91 7.56 5.18 -6.69
CA GLU A 91 7.99 3.91 -6.09
C GLU A 91 9.31 3.40 -6.70
N LYS A 92 9.56 3.69 -7.99
CA LYS A 92 10.86 3.38 -8.61
C LYS A 92 11.98 4.26 -8.04
N THR A 93 11.74 5.56 -7.85
CA THR A 93 12.76 6.46 -7.30
C THR A 93 13.07 6.16 -5.84
N LEU A 94 12.07 5.72 -5.06
CA LEU A 94 12.26 5.28 -3.68
C LEU A 94 12.92 3.90 -3.54
N ALA A 95 13.07 3.13 -4.63
CA ALA A 95 13.68 1.81 -4.58
C ALA A 95 15.14 1.88 -4.08
N ASP A 96 15.91 2.88 -4.53
CA ASP A 96 17.29 3.07 -4.07
C ASP A 96 17.33 3.49 -2.59
N VAL A 97 16.49 4.45 -2.19
CA VAL A 97 16.37 4.88 -0.78
C VAL A 97 16.09 3.70 0.15
N ARG A 98 15.18 2.80 -0.24
CA ARG A 98 14.85 1.59 0.54
C ARG A 98 16.04 0.64 0.64
N GLU A 99 16.78 0.46 -0.45
CA GLU A 99 17.97 -0.39 -0.43
C GLU A 99 19.07 0.22 0.48
N LYS A 100 19.30 1.54 0.43
CA LYS A 100 20.22 2.20 1.36
C LYS A 100 19.76 2.08 2.81
N HIS A 101 18.46 2.22 3.08
CA HIS A 101 17.88 1.97 4.40
C HIS A 101 18.13 0.54 4.87
N ARG A 102 17.98 -0.45 3.99
CA ARG A 102 18.28 -1.86 4.28
C ARG A 102 19.75 -2.06 4.63
N ILE A 103 20.66 -1.42 3.90
CA ILE A 103 22.11 -1.48 4.17
C ILE A 103 22.44 -0.89 5.54
N VAL A 104 21.85 0.25 5.91
CA VAL A 104 22.01 0.86 7.23
C VAL A 104 21.47 -0.08 8.32
N ALA A 105 20.26 -0.63 8.14
CA ALA A 105 19.67 -1.57 9.09
C ALA A 105 20.50 -2.85 9.28
N LEU A 106 21.02 -3.42 8.18
CA LEU A 106 21.93 -4.56 8.24
C LEU A 106 23.27 -4.21 8.88
N GLY A 107 23.75 -2.98 8.67
CA GLY A 107 24.94 -2.46 9.34
C GLY A 107 24.78 -2.44 10.86
N LEU A 108 23.63 -1.97 11.35
CA LEU A 108 23.29 -1.95 12.77
C LEU A 108 23.16 -3.36 13.38
N MET A 109 22.71 -4.35 12.60
CA MET A 109 22.64 -5.75 13.04
C MET A 109 23.97 -6.50 12.88
N GLY A 110 24.90 -5.96 12.09
CA GLY A 110 26.22 -6.53 11.84
C GLY A 110 27.28 -5.97 12.79
N LYS A 111 28.54 -6.38 12.56
CA LYS A 111 29.72 -5.78 13.20
C LYS A 111 30.39 -4.78 12.25
N LYS A 112 29.61 -3.96 11.55
CA LYS A 112 30.19 -2.83 10.81
C LYS A 112 30.86 -1.90 11.82
N ASP A 113 32.02 -1.39 11.48
CA ASP A 113 32.63 -0.36 12.30
C ASP A 113 31.97 1.02 12.06
N ASP A 114 32.30 1.99 12.92
CA ASP A 114 31.70 3.32 12.87
C ASP A 114 31.98 4.05 11.55
N ALA A 115 33.13 3.78 10.91
CA ALA A 115 33.47 4.40 9.63
C ALA A 115 32.61 3.81 8.49
N GLU A 116 32.44 2.49 8.46
CA GLU A 116 31.54 1.81 7.51
C GLU A 116 30.07 2.21 7.72
N MET A 117 29.66 2.45 8.97
CA MET A 117 28.33 2.95 9.29
C MET A 117 28.14 4.39 8.81
N GLN A 118 29.12 5.27 9.01
CA GLN A 118 29.05 6.64 8.51
C GLN A 118 28.90 6.67 6.98
N ILE A 119 29.67 5.85 6.25
CA ILE A 119 29.54 5.73 4.79
C ILE A 119 28.13 5.27 4.40
N ALA A 120 27.53 4.32 5.13
CA ALA A 120 26.17 3.86 4.85
C ALA A 120 25.12 4.98 5.08
N LEU A 121 25.30 5.79 6.12
CA LEU A 121 24.44 6.93 6.41
C LEU A 121 24.56 8.05 5.37
N ASP A 122 25.78 8.36 4.93
CA ASP A 122 26.01 9.37 3.89
C ASP A 122 25.38 8.96 2.56
N ASN A 123 25.51 7.68 2.18
CA ASN A 123 24.86 7.14 1.00
C ASN A 123 23.32 7.17 1.09
N LEU A 124 22.77 6.88 2.27
CA LEU A 124 21.33 6.99 2.50
C LEU A 124 20.87 8.45 2.36
N ARG A 125 21.59 9.39 2.97
CA ARG A 125 21.29 10.81 2.87
C ARG A 125 21.30 11.28 1.43
N PHE A 126 22.33 10.92 0.66
CA PHE A 126 22.41 11.29 -0.76
C PHE A 126 21.21 10.77 -1.56
N ALA A 127 20.81 9.51 -1.36
CA ALA A 127 19.63 8.95 -2.01
C ALA A 127 18.33 9.65 -1.58
N GLN A 128 18.21 10.06 -0.31
CA GLN A 128 17.06 10.82 0.18
C GLN A 128 16.98 12.22 -0.44
N ASP A 129 18.12 12.90 -0.58
CA ASP A 129 18.20 14.23 -1.20
C ASP A 129 17.82 14.17 -2.69
N ASP A 130 18.33 13.19 -3.44
CA ASP A 130 17.99 12.96 -4.86
C ASP A 130 16.49 12.62 -5.05
N ALA A 131 15.95 11.78 -4.17
CA ALA A 131 14.53 11.43 -4.17
C ALA A 131 13.65 12.66 -3.85
N ALA A 132 14.09 13.55 -2.96
CA ALA A 132 13.37 14.78 -2.62
C ALA A 132 13.34 15.78 -3.78
N GLU A 133 14.45 15.96 -4.50
CA GLU A 133 14.50 16.80 -5.69
C GLU A 133 13.56 16.26 -6.78
N THR A 134 13.63 14.96 -7.06
CA THR A 134 12.79 14.31 -8.06
C THR A 134 11.31 14.39 -7.70
N ARG A 135 10.98 14.22 -6.41
CA ARG A 135 9.61 14.33 -5.91
C ARG A 135 9.01 15.70 -6.17
N THR A 136 9.75 16.79 -5.95
CA THR A 136 9.25 18.15 -6.19
C THR A 136 8.81 18.33 -7.64
N LYS A 137 9.64 17.88 -8.59
CA LYS A 137 9.32 17.90 -10.04
C LYS A 137 8.10 17.04 -10.35
N GLN A 138 8.00 15.83 -9.79
CA GLN A 138 6.87 14.94 -9.98
C GLN A 138 5.55 15.51 -9.44
N ILE A 139 5.59 16.25 -8.32
CA ILE A 139 4.40 16.91 -7.74
C ILE A 139 3.93 18.05 -8.64
N GLU A 140 4.86 18.87 -9.15
CA GLU A 140 4.52 19.93 -10.11
C GLU A 140 3.94 19.35 -11.42
N GLU A 141 4.51 18.27 -11.94
CA GLU A 141 3.98 17.57 -13.11
C GLU A 141 2.60 16.95 -12.86
N LEU A 142 2.39 16.39 -11.67
CA LEU A 142 1.10 15.88 -11.26
C LEU A 142 0.07 17.02 -11.22
N ASP A 143 0.42 18.17 -10.64
CA ASP A 143 -0.48 19.32 -10.55
C ASP A 143 -0.85 19.85 -11.94
N LYS A 144 0.12 19.94 -12.85
CA LYS A 144 -0.15 20.30 -14.26
C LYS A 144 -1.14 19.35 -14.95
N LYS A 145 -1.17 18.06 -14.56
CA LYS A 145 -2.03 17.04 -15.19
C LYS A 145 -3.45 17.00 -14.61
N ILE A 146 -3.61 17.18 -13.31
CA ILE A 146 -4.91 16.99 -12.63
C ILE A 146 -5.42 18.20 -11.86
N ASP A 147 -4.63 19.29 -11.83
CA ASP A 147 -4.96 20.56 -11.18
C ASP A 147 -5.43 20.36 -9.73
N PHE A 148 -4.64 19.62 -8.94
CA PHE A 148 -5.04 19.28 -7.57
C PHE A 148 -4.89 20.46 -6.62
N SER A 149 -4.01 21.42 -6.92
CA SER A 149 -3.77 22.61 -6.11
C SER A 149 -5.02 23.48 -5.95
N HIS A 150 -5.88 23.53 -6.97
CA HIS A 150 -7.18 24.21 -6.95
C HIS A 150 -8.33 23.33 -6.45
N LYS A 151 -8.07 22.06 -6.12
CA LYS A 151 -9.07 21.07 -5.67
C LYS A 151 -8.79 20.65 -4.23
N PRO A 152 -9.31 21.36 -3.21
CA PRO A 152 -8.91 21.17 -1.81
C PRO A 152 -9.15 19.75 -1.29
N ARG A 153 -10.24 19.09 -1.71
CA ARG A 153 -10.53 17.69 -1.35
C ARG A 153 -9.50 16.72 -1.92
N LEU A 154 -9.12 16.91 -3.18
CA LEU A 154 -8.11 16.08 -3.84
C LEU A 154 -6.73 16.32 -3.23
N LYS A 155 -6.37 17.58 -2.99
CA LYS A 155 -5.13 17.94 -2.29
C LYS A 155 -5.04 17.29 -0.91
N ALA A 156 -6.11 17.34 -0.13
CA ALA A 156 -6.17 16.71 1.20
C ALA A 156 -5.98 15.19 1.09
N PHE A 157 -6.65 14.52 0.14
CA PHE A 157 -6.46 13.10 -0.10
C PHE A 157 -5.02 12.74 -0.48
N LEU A 158 -4.43 13.46 -1.45
CA LEU A 158 -3.05 13.22 -1.88
C LEU A 158 -2.04 13.45 -0.75
N SER A 159 -2.31 14.42 0.13
CA SER A 159 -1.47 14.69 1.31
C SER A 159 -1.60 13.56 2.33
N LEU A 160 -2.82 13.14 2.65
CA LEU A 160 -3.11 12.03 3.58
C LEU A 160 -2.54 10.70 3.08
N ALA A 161 -2.62 10.44 1.77
CA ALA A 161 -2.03 9.28 1.12
C ALA A 161 -0.49 9.34 1.08
N GLY A 162 0.14 10.44 1.53
CA GLY A 162 1.58 10.66 1.49
C GLY A 162 2.14 10.93 0.09
N ILE A 163 1.29 11.11 -0.91
CA ILE A 163 1.68 11.35 -2.32
C ILE A 163 2.31 12.75 -2.48
N ILE A 164 1.78 13.74 -1.75
CA ILE A 164 2.33 15.11 -1.72
C ILE A 164 2.83 15.54 -0.33
N SER A 165 2.95 14.63 0.66
CA SER A 165 3.57 14.93 1.97
C SER A 165 5.09 14.82 1.91
N ASP A 166 5.80 15.72 2.61
CA ASP A 166 7.28 15.82 2.65
C ASP A 166 7.97 14.70 3.41
N ASP A 167 7.21 13.75 3.97
CA ASP A 167 7.75 12.61 4.70
C ASP A 167 8.40 11.59 3.74
N SER A 168 9.59 11.94 3.25
CA SER A 168 10.57 11.04 2.65
C SER A 168 11.02 9.91 3.60
N ALA A 169 10.70 10.04 4.90
CA ALA A 169 10.95 9.05 5.95
C ALA A 169 9.89 7.93 6.03
N ALA A 170 8.82 7.95 5.23
CA ALA A 170 7.81 6.90 5.24
C ALA A 170 8.34 5.62 4.57
N VAL A 171 9.17 4.87 5.30
CA VAL A 171 9.66 3.52 4.96
C VAL A 171 8.47 2.58 4.63
N GLY A 172 7.26 2.88 5.11
CA GLY A 172 6.03 2.14 4.84
C GLY A 172 5.36 2.38 3.48
N GLY A 173 5.82 3.35 2.68
CA GLY A 173 5.26 3.66 1.36
C GLY A 173 3.80 4.15 1.37
N VAL A 174 3.23 4.36 0.19
CA VAL A 174 1.85 4.90 0.02
C VAL A 174 0.80 3.98 0.63
N LEU A 175 0.96 2.66 0.50
CA LEU A 175 0.03 1.68 1.07
C LEU A 175 0.02 1.74 2.60
N GLY A 176 1.19 1.79 3.25
CA GLY A 176 1.27 1.89 4.71
C GLY A 176 0.62 3.17 5.24
N ASN A 177 0.85 4.28 4.56
CA ASN A 177 0.26 5.58 4.93
C ASN A 177 -1.26 5.57 4.76
N LEU A 178 -1.78 5.04 3.64
CA LEU A 178 -3.22 4.89 3.42
C LEU A 178 -3.87 3.99 4.46
N MET A 179 -3.29 2.83 4.77
CA MET A 179 -3.83 1.91 5.77
C MET A 179 -3.89 2.58 7.15
N ASN A 180 -2.81 3.22 7.59
CA ASN A 180 -2.81 3.97 8.85
C ASN A 180 -3.83 5.11 8.86
N ALA A 181 -3.95 5.85 7.76
CA ALA A 181 -4.93 6.93 7.64
C ALA A 181 -6.38 6.39 7.74
N PHE A 182 -6.70 5.30 7.06
CA PHE A 182 -8.03 4.68 7.11
C PHE A 182 -8.34 4.08 8.48
N THR A 183 -7.36 3.44 9.13
CA THR A 183 -7.51 2.96 10.51
C THR A 183 -7.81 4.11 11.47
N ASN A 184 -7.08 5.22 11.38
CA ASN A 184 -7.28 6.39 12.24
C ASN A 184 -8.61 7.12 11.97
N LEU A 185 -9.17 7.00 10.77
CA LEU A 185 -10.46 7.59 10.40
C LEU A 185 -11.66 6.70 10.79
N GLY A 186 -11.45 5.59 11.50
CA GLY A 186 -12.53 4.69 11.90
C GLY A 186 -13.16 3.92 10.72
N MET A 187 -12.51 3.91 9.55
CA MET A 187 -12.90 3.06 8.41
C MET A 187 -12.34 1.64 8.54
N GLY A 188 -11.75 1.28 9.69
CA GLY A 188 -11.16 -0.03 9.95
C GLY A 188 -12.16 -1.20 9.87
N ASP A 189 -13.47 -0.93 10.03
CA ASP A 189 -14.52 -1.95 9.98
C ASP A 189 -15.22 -2.07 8.62
N THR A 190 -14.97 -1.15 7.68
CA THR A 190 -15.39 -1.37 6.30
C THR A 190 -14.34 -2.23 5.62
N PRO A 191 -14.62 -3.49 5.26
CA PRO A 191 -13.71 -4.27 4.47
C PRO A 191 -13.54 -3.54 3.14
N ILE A 192 -12.40 -2.86 2.95
CA ILE A 192 -11.85 -2.72 1.62
C ILE A 192 -11.61 -4.18 1.21
N ALA A 193 -12.54 -4.73 0.43
CA ALA A 193 -12.43 -6.09 -0.05
C ALA A 193 -11.18 -6.12 -0.93
N LEU A 194 -10.04 -6.43 -0.33
CA LEU A 194 -8.83 -6.76 -1.04
C LEU A 194 -9.25 -7.92 -1.94
N PRO A 195 -9.28 -7.74 -3.27
CA PRO A 195 -9.55 -8.86 -4.13
C PRO A 195 -8.51 -9.94 -3.80
N PRO A 196 -8.88 -11.22 -3.84
CA PRO A 196 -7.94 -12.30 -3.56
C PRO A 196 -6.69 -12.05 -4.40
N LEU A 197 -5.51 -12.11 -3.76
CA LEU A 197 -4.22 -12.04 -4.46
C LEU A 197 -4.27 -13.09 -5.57
N GLN A 198 -4.53 -12.65 -6.79
CA GLN A 198 -4.49 -13.54 -7.93
C GLN A 198 -3.03 -13.99 -8.03
N PRO A 199 -2.75 -15.31 -7.95
CA PRO A 199 -1.40 -15.78 -8.18
C PRO A 199 -0.96 -15.24 -9.55
N PRO A 200 0.31 -14.80 -9.70
CA PRO A 200 0.79 -14.33 -10.99
C PRO A 200 0.46 -15.39 -12.03
N ALA A 201 -0.12 -14.95 -13.16
CA ALA A 201 -0.39 -15.83 -14.28
C ALA A 201 0.90 -16.62 -14.57
N ALA A 202 0.80 -17.95 -14.56
CA ALA A 202 1.91 -18.81 -14.94
C ALA A 202 2.41 -18.33 -16.31
N GLU A 203 3.65 -17.86 -16.35
CA GLU A 203 4.33 -17.47 -17.58
C GLU A 203 4.15 -18.63 -18.58
N PRO A 204 3.61 -18.39 -19.79
CA PRO A 204 3.54 -19.45 -20.78
C PRO A 204 4.97 -19.89 -21.04
N ALA A 205 5.25 -21.16 -20.72
CA ALA A 205 6.54 -21.78 -20.98
C ALA A 205 7.01 -21.39 -22.38
N ALA A 206 8.19 -20.78 -22.47
CA ALA A 206 8.79 -20.38 -23.73
C ALA A 206 8.67 -21.54 -24.73
N PRO A 207 8.21 -21.30 -25.96
CA PRO A 207 8.12 -22.36 -26.96
C PRO A 207 9.53 -22.94 -27.15
N VAL A 208 9.67 -24.22 -26.83
CA VAL A 208 10.89 -24.99 -27.11
C VAL A 208 11.17 -24.85 -28.60
N ALA A 209 12.26 -24.17 -28.94
CA ALA A 209 12.68 -24.00 -30.32
C ALA A 209 12.81 -25.38 -30.98
N PRO A 210 12.27 -25.59 -32.19
CA PRO A 210 12.41 -26.85 -32.90
C PRO A 210 13.90 -27.11 -33.16
N ALA A 211 14.33 -28.34 -32.86
CA ALA A 211 15.68 -28.82 -33.10
C ALA A 211 16.11 -28.51 -34.54
N VAL A 212 17.20 -27.76 -34.69
CA VAL A 212 17.86 -27.50 -35.96
C VAL A 212 18.34 -28.84 -36.51
N ALA A 213 17.76 -29.26 -37.63
CA ALA A 213 18.21 -30.44 -38.37
C ALA A 213 19.64 -30.22 -38.88
N GLU A 214 20.54 -31.14 -38.53
CA GLU A 214 21.89 -31.20 -39.09
C GLU A 214 21.86 -31.33 -40.61
N PRO A 215 22.70 -30.60 -41.36
CA PRO A 215 22.81 -30.79 -42.80
C PRO A 215 23.52 -32.12 -43.11
N PRO A 216 23.13 -32.83 -44.19
CA PRO A 216 23.76 -34.08 -44.57
C PRO A 216 25.21 -33.85 -44.98
N VAL A 217 26.11 -34.61 -44.34
CA VAL A 217 27.51 -34.77 -44.73
C VAL A 217 27.54 -35.37 -46.14
N ALA A 218 28.09 -34.62 -47.10
CA ALA A 218 28.35 -35.11 -48.44
C ALA A 218 29.43 -36.21 -48.37
N ALA A 219 29.04 -37.44 -48.69
CA ALA A 219 29.97 -38.54 -48.91
C ALA A 219 30.60 -38.39 -50.30
N GLY A 220 31.94 -38.35 -50.33
CA GLY A 220 32.74 -38.78 -51.46
C GLY A 220 33.22 -40.21 -51.25
#